data_AF-A0A8J1IUI2-F1
#
_entry.id   AF-A0A8J1IUI2-F1
#
_cell.length_a   1.000
_cell.length_b   1.000
_cell.length_c   1.000
_cell.angle_alpha   90.00
_cell.angle_beta   90.00
_cell.angle_gamma   90.00
#
_symmetry.space_group_name_H-M   'P 1'
#
loop_
_entity.id
_entity.type
_entity.pdbx_description
1 polymer ?
#
loop_
_entity_poly.entity_id
_entity_poly.type
_entity_poly.pdbx_seq_one_letter_code
_entity_poly.pdbx_strand_id
1 'polypeptide(L)'
;MQQITTFFKNCRDLTGVFPIVVLTFKTSGNYSEAEKMFKCLGAEVVVAVENYSEEDQIQTLERSRDFLNLIKSALDNVTFRMGNPRNPREERIKRKKFLLRYVHDIDMEEKRKQEEYRRRFMDRKRFEARRSFFARKREEAMRKREARKEEEARNRAEEARRREEEAREREVARRRQEEARERGG
;
A
#
# COMPACT_ATOMS: atom_id res chain seq x y z
N MET A 1 -2.21 -11.33 13.21
CA MET A 1 -2.86 -12.51 13.82
C MET A 1 -2.45 -13.82 13.18
N GLN A 2 -2.69 -14.05 11.88
CA GLN A 2 -2.26 -15.30 11.20
C GLN A 2 -0.77 -15.63 11.40
N GLN A 3 0.12 -14.63 11.35
CA GLN A 3 1.56 -14.84 11.59
C GLN A 3 1.86 -15.44 12.97
N ILE A 4 1.15 -15.02 14.02
CA ILE A 4 1.36 -15.52 15.40
C ILE A 4 0.83 -16.95 15.53
N THR A 5 -0.34 -17.25 14.96
CA THR A 5 -0.88 -18.62 14.91
C THR A 5 0.09 -19.57 14.20
N THR A 6 0.61 -19.15 13.04
CA THR A 6 1.61 -19.92 12.30
C THR A 6 2.89 -20.09 13.11
N PHE A 7 3.35 -19.04 13.80
CA PHE A 7 4.51 -19.11 14.68
C PHE A 7 4.34 -20.13 15.80
N PHE A 8 3.21 -20.13 16.52
CA PHE A 8 2.94 -21.10 17.60
C PHE A 8 2.88 -22.53 17.10
N LYS A 9 2.24 -22.75 15.94
CA LYS A 9 2.23 -24.06 15.29
C LYS A 9 3.65 -24.52 14.96
N ASN A 10 4.47 -23.64 14.40
CA ASN A 10 5.86 -23.94 14.06
C ASN A 10 6.71 -24.24 15.29
N CYS A 11 6.54 -23.50 16.40
CA CYS A 11 7.20 -23.81 17.66
C CYS A 11 6.88 -25.23 18.11
N ARG A 12 5.60 -25.61 18.12
CA ARG A 12 5.15 -26.95 18.50
C ARG A 12 5.73 -28.03 17.58
N ASP A 13 5.72 -27.81 16.28
CA ASP A 13 6.25 -28.77 15.29
C ASP A 13 7.76 -28.98 15.44
N LEU A 14 8.50 -27.91 15.81
CA LEU A 14 9.95 -27.95 16.01
C LEU A 14 10.34 -28.56 17.36
N THR A 15 9.77 -28.08 18.46
CA THR A 15 10.22 -28.40 19.83
C THR A 15 9.40 -29.54 20.43
N GLY A 16 8.19 -29.76 19.95
CA GLY A 16 7.24 -30.69 20.54
C GLY A 16 6.53 -30.18 21.78
N VAL A 17 6.76 -28.92 22.18
CA VAL A 17 6.10 -28.27 23.32
C VAL A 17 5.38 -27.01 22.86
N PHE A 18 4.29 -26.66 23.54
CA PHE A 18 3.59 -25.42 23.26
C PHE A 18 4.39 -24.23 23.79
N PRO A 19 4.41 -23.10 23.05
CA PRO A 19 5.10 -21.91 23.50
C PRO A 19 4.44 -21.36 24.77
N ILE A 20 5.28 -20.89 25.71
CA ILE A 20 4.85 -20.11 26.86
C ILE A 20 4.88 -18.64 26.46
N VAL A 21 3.75 -17.95 26.59
CA VAL A 21 3.66 -16.51 26.31
C VAL A 21 3.86 -15.76 27.62
N VAL A 22 4.84 -14.87 27.65
CA VAL A 22 5.09 -14.00 28.80
C VAL A 22 4.63 -12.60 28.47
N LEU A 23 3.69 -12.07 29.23
CA LEU A 23 3.18 -10.71 29.10
C LEU A 23 3.86 -9.83 30.15
N THR A 24 4.66 -8.87 29.69
CA THR A 24 5.25 -7.86 30.56
C THR A 24 4.28 -6.68 30.74
N PHE A 25 4.39 -5.96 31.86
CA PHE A 25 3.52 -4.81 32.19
C PHE A 25 2.05 -5.18 32.44
N LYS A 26 1.81 -6.17 33.30
CA LYS A 26 0.48 -6.66 33.71
C LYS A 26 -0.51 -5.53 34.09
N THR A 27 -0.03 -4.43 34.65
CA THR A 27 -0.82 -3.29 35.14
C THR A 27 -1.22 -2.26 34.07
N SER A 28 -0.63 -2.27 32.88
CA SER A 28 -0.88 -1.24 31.85
C SER A 28 -1.93 -1.62 30.80
N GLY A 29 -2.62 -2.76 30.94
CA GLY A 29 -3.62 -3.21 29.96
C GLY A 29 -4.59 -4.28 30.46
N ASN A 30 -5.51 -4.69 29.58
CA ASN A 30 -6.50 -5.73 29.87
C ASN A 30 -5.89 -7.13 29.72
N TYR A 31 -5.25 -7.63 30.79
CA TYR A 31 -4.65 -8.96 30.83
C TYR A 31 -5.62 -10.06 30.37
N SER A 32 -6.89 -10.01 30.80
CA SER A 32 -7.85 -11.07 30.48
C SER A 32 -8.10 -11.18 28.98
N GLU A 33 -8.13 -10.04 28.29
CA GLU A 33 -8.32 -10.01 26.83
C GLU A 33 -7.08 -10.52 26.10
N ALA A 34 -5.88 -10.09 26.51
CA ALA A 34 -4.63 -10.57 25.94
C ALA A 34 -4.44 -12.08 26.17
N GLU A 35 -4.73 -12.57 27.37
CA GLU A 35 -4.67 -13.99 27.69
C GLU A 35 -5.60 -14.82 26.80
N LYS A 36 -6.87 -14.42 26.69
CA LYS A 36 -7.85 -15.10 25.81
C LYS A 36 -7.39 -15.09 24.37
N MET A 37 -6.87 -13.95 23.90
CA MET A 37 -6.34 -13.81 22.55
C MET A 37 -5.22 -14.81 22.28
N PHE A 38 -4.19 -14.87 23.14
CA PHE A 38 -3.06 -15.78 22.94
C PHE A 38 -3.45 -17.25 23.06
N LYS A 39 -4.38 -17.58 23.96
CA LYS A 39 -4.94 -18.94 24.07
C LYS A 39 -5.67 -19.35 22.78
N CYS A 40 -6.50 -18.48 22.22
CA CYS A 40 -7.17 -18.73 20.93
C CYS A 40 -6.18 -18.89 19.76
N LEU A 41 -5.00 -18.29 19.86
CA LEU A 41 -3.94 -18.42 18.85
C LEU A 41 -3.11 -19.70 19.01
N GLY A 42 -3.26 -20.44 20.12
CA GLY A 42 -2.60 -21.73 20.37
C GLY A 42 -1.55 -21.74 21.48
N ALA A 43 -1.47 -20.71 22.33
CA ALA A 43 -0.67 -20.77 23.54
C ALA A 43 -1.42 -21.54 24.65
N GLU A 44 -0.78 -22.53 25.26
CA GLU A 44 -1.38 -23.23 26.41
C GLU A 44 -1.13 -22.47 27.72
N VAL A 45 0.06 -21.88 27.84
CA VAL A 45 0.49 -21.16 29.04
C VAL A 45 0.72 -19.70 28.68
N VAL A 46 0.00 -18.81 29.38
CA VAL A 46 0.21 -17.37 29.34
C VAL A 46 0.49 -16.92 30.78
N VAL A 47 1.63 -16.28 30.99
CA VAL A 47 2.04 -15.77 32.31
C VAL A 47 2.21 -14.28 32.19
N ALA A 48 1.54 -13.50 33.03
CA ALA A 48 1.83 -12.09 33.16
C ALA A 48 2.85 -11.86 34.29
N VAL A 49 3.89 -11.13 33.97
CA VAL A 49 4.95 -10.74 34.89
C VAL A 49 5.09 -9.22 34.90
N GLU A 50 5.42 -8.67 36.06
CA GLU A 50 5.85 -7.27 36.15
C GLU A 50 7.37 -7.22 36.19
N ASN A 51 7.96 -6.23 35.51
CA ASN A 51 9.40 -6.02 35.60
C ASN A 51 9.73 -5.48 36.99
N TYR A 52 10.79 -5.98 37.60
CA TYR A 52 11.38 -5.34 38.78
C TYR A 52 11.99 -3.99 38.37
N SER A 53 11.55 -2.89 38.99
CA SER A 53 12.22 -1.59 38.88
C SER A 53 13.20 -1.35 40.02
N GLU A 54 14.02 -0.31 39.92
CA GLU A 54 14.94 0.08 41.00
C GLU A 54 14.18 0.53 42.27
N GLU A 55 12.92 0.96 42.13
CA GLU A 55 12.05 1.31 43.26
C GLU A 55 11.42 0.07 43.94
N ASP A 56 11.45 -1.10 43.30
CA ASP A 56 10.88 -2.35 43.81
C ASP A 56 11.80 -3.04 44.85
N GLN A 57 12.24 -2.29 45.86
CA GLN A 57 13.12 -2.79 46.92
C GLN A 57 12.45 -3.83 47.83
N ILE A 58 11.13 -3.94 47.78
CA ILE A 58 10.35 -4.94 48.54
C ILE A 58 9.88 -6.01 47.55
N GLN A 59 10.48 -7.20 47.63
CA GLN A 59 9.98 -8.39 46.93
C GLN A 59 8.55 -8.69 47.41
N THR A 60 7.53 -8.24 46.67
CA THR A 60 6.15 -8.64 46.95
C THR A 60 5.99 -10.11 46.58
N LEU A 61 5.48 -10.89 47.54
CA LEU A 61 5.33 -12.35 47.43
C LEU A 61 4.57 -12.78 46.16
N GLU A 62 3.60 -11.96 45.73
CA GLU A 62 2.81 -12.19 44.52
C GLU A 62 3.61 -12.03 43.23
N ARG A 63 4.45 -10.99 43.10
CA ARG A 63 5.31 -10.79 41.91
C ARG A 63 6.31 -11.93 41.75
N SER A 64 6.91 -12.36 42.86
CA SER A 64 7.80 -13.53 42.87
C SER A 64 7.06 -14.82 42.48
N ARG A 65 5.78 -14.96 42.84
CA ARG A 65 4.97 -16.14 42.47
C ARG A 65 4.72 -16.23 40.97
N ASP A 66 4.46 -15.12 40.29
CA ASP A 66 4.26 -15.10 38.83
C ASP A 66 5.52 -15.56 38.08
N PHE A 67 6.71 -15.13 38.51
CA PHE A 67 7.99 -15.63 37.97
C PHE A 67 8.22 -17.11 38.29
N LEU A 68 7.91 -17.55 39.52
CA LEU A 68 8.02 -18.97 39.88
C LEU A 68 7.07 -19.85 39.06
N ASN A 69 5.86 -19.36 38.76
CA ASN A 69 4.91 -20.05 37.87
C ASN A 69 5.45 -20.20 36.45
N LEU A 70 6.13 -19.17 35.92
CA LEU A 70 6.83 -19.26 34.63
C LEU A 70 7.91 -20.33 34.64
N ILE A 71 8.79 -20.32 35.65
CA ILE A 71 9.88 -21.30 35.79
C ILE A 71 9.30 -22.71 35.91
N LYS A 72 8.28 -22.90 36.76
CA LYS A 72 7.60 -24.17 36.92
C LYS A 72 7.02 -24.67 35.59
N SER A 73 6.32 -23.82 34.84
CA SER A 73 5.74 -24.18 33.54
C SER A 73 6.82 -24.62 32.53
N ALA A 74 7.99 -23.98 32.55
CA ALA A 74 9.12 -24.40 31.74
C ALA A 74 9.69 -25.76 32.17
N LEU A 75 9.81 -25.99 33.49
CA LEU A 75 10.27 -27.27 34.04
C LEU A 75 9.29 -28.41 33.76
N ASP A 76 7.98 -28.16 33.82
CA ASP A 76 6.95 -29.13 33.49
C ASP A 76 7.08 -29.58 32.02
N ASN A 77 7.36 -28.64 31.11
CA ASN A 77 7.65 -28.95 29.71
C ASN A 77 8.92 -29.81 29.54
N VAL A 78 10.00 -29.50 30.25
CA VAL A 78 11.23 -30.31 30.22
C VAL A 78 10.96 -31.72 30.77
N THR A 79 10.26 -31.82 31.89
CA THR A 79 9.90 -33.08 32.54
C THR A 79 9.04 -33.94 31.63
N PHE A 80 8.03 -33.36 30.99
CA PHE A 80 7.20 -34.04 29.99
C PHE A 80 8.03 -34.61 28.84
N ARG A 81 9.03 -33.85 28.35
CA ARG A 81 9.92 -34.28 27.27
C ARG A 81 10.91 -35.36 27.69
N MET A 82 11.39 -35.31 28.93
CA MET A 82 12.21 -36.37 29.51
C MET A 82 11.43 -37.68 29.68
N GLY A 83 10.16 -37.59 30.12
CA GLY A 83 9.28 -38.77 30.25
C GLY A 83 8.80 -39.35 28.92
N ASN A 84 8.78 -38.53 27.85
CA ASN A 84 8.34 -38.94 26.51
C ASN A 84 9.43 -38.66 25.47
N PRO A 85 10.56 -39.38 25.52
CA PRO A 85 11.68 -39.16 24.63
C PRO A 85 11.27 -39.46 23.18
N ARG A 86 11.59 -38.55 22.26
CA ARG A 86 11.40 -38.77 20.83
C ARG A 86 12.68 -39.31 20.20
N ASN A 87 12.53 -40.07 19.11
CA ASN A 87 13.66 -40.58 18.34
C ASN A 87 14.45 -39.40 17.72
N PRO A 88 15.71 -39.15 18.12
CA PRO A 88 16.48 -38.00 17.65
C PRO A 88 16.72 -38.03 16.13
N ARG A 89 16.86 -39.23 15.54
CA ARG A 89 17.12 -39.39 14.10
C ARG A 89 15.90 -38.98 13.27
N GLU A 90 14.72 -39.42 13.69
CA GLU A 90 13.47 -39.03 13.03
C GLU A 90 13.16 -37.54 13.23
N GLU A 91 13.37 -37.01 14.44
CA GLU A 91 13.19 -35.58 14.70
C GLU A 91 14.10 -34.74 13.81
N ARG A 92 15.37 -35.13 13.66
CA ARG A 92 16.31 -34.42 12.79
C ARG A 92 15.83 -34.39 11.34
N ILE A 93 15.31 -35.51 10.83
CA ILE A 93 14.77 -35.60 9.46
C ILE A 93 13.52 -34.72 9.33
N LYS A 94 12.58 -34.80 10.28
CA LYS A 94 11.35 -34.00 10.28
C LYS A 94 11.65 -32.51 10.36
N ARG A 95 12.53 -32.08 11.27
CA ARG A 95 12.99 -30.69 11.41
C ARG A 95 13.69 -30.19 10.16
N LYS A 96 14.60 -30.98 9.55
CA LYS A 96 15.27 -30.59 8.30
C LYS A 96 14.27 -30.37 7.16
N LYS A 97 13.31 -31.29 6.98
CA LYS A 97 12.25 -31.15 5.98
C LYS A 97 11.36 -29.95 6.25
N PHE A 98 11.02 -29.70 7.51
CA PHE A 98 10.24 -28.54 7.92
C PHE A 98 10.98 -27.24 7.60
N LEU A 99 12.23 -27.09 8.04
CA LEU A 99 13.03 -25.86 7.84
C LEU A 99 13.23 -25.55 6.36
N LEU A 100 13.52 -26.57 5.54
CA LEU A 100 13.67 -26.38 4.09
C LEU A 100 12.38 -25.86 3.45
N ARG A 101 11.22 -26.43 3.82
CA ARG A 101 9.92 -25.93 3.33
C ARG A 101 9.62 -24.53 3.84
N TYR A 102 9.86 -24.29 5.13
CA TYR A 102 9.60 -22.99 5.75
C TYR A 102 10.37 -21.86 5.06
N VAL A 103 11.67 -22.05 4.81
CA VAL A 103 12.51 -21.08 4.09
C VAL A 103 12.02 -20.90 2.65
N HIS A 104 11.75 -22.00 1.95
CA HIS A 104 11.23 -21.95 0.58
C HIS A 104 9.91 -21.16 0.49
N ASP A 105 8.98 -21.41 1.40
CA ASP A 105 7.66 -20.76 1.38
C ASP A 105 7.76 -19.26 1.67
N ILE A 106 8.68 -18.85 2.55
CA ILE A 106 9.01 -17.43 2.78
C ILE A 106 9.56 -16.80 1.50
N ASP A 107 10.56 -17.42 0.88
CA ASP A 107 11.18 -16.90 -0.34
C ASP A 107 10.16 -16.76 -1.49
N MET A 108 9.27 -17.74 -1.64
CA MET A 108 8.22 -17.72 -2.66
C MET A 108 7.18 -16.64 -2.39
N GLU A 109 6.80 -16.43 -1.13
CA GLU A 109 5.87 -15.37 -0.74
C GLU A 109 6.48 -13.97 -0.97
N GLU A 110 7.76 -13.79 -0.70
CA GLU A 110 8.48 -12.55 -1.00
C GLU A 110 8.56 -12.28 -2.50
N LYS A 111 8.90 -13.30 -3.30
CA LYS A 111 8.90 -13.19 -4.77
C LYS A 111 7.53 -12.80 -5.30
N ARG A 112 6.45 -13.42 -4.79
CA ARG A 112 5.07 -13.10 -5.16
C ARG A 112 4.73 -11.65 -4.87
N LYS A 113 5.08 -11.15 -3.68
CA LYS A 113 4.87 -9.73 -3.31
C LYS A 113 5.66 -8.78 -4.22
N GLN A 114 6.90 -9.11 -4.55
CA GLN A 114 7.70 -8.32 -5.48
C GLN A 114 7.09 -8.28 -6.88
N GLU A 115 6.61 -9.41 -7.39
CA GLU A 115 5.93 -9.47 -8.69
C GLU A 115 4.63 -8.65 -8.70
N GLU A 116 3.82 -8.74 -7.66
CA GLU A 116 2.61 -7.93 -7.52
C GLU A 116 2.94 -6.44 -7.49
N TYR A 117 3.97 -6.04 -6.74
CA TYR A 117 4.42 -4.65 -6.71
C TYR A 117 4.87 -4.17 -8.10
N ARG A 118 5.67 -4.99 -8.81
CA ARG A 118 6.11 -4.68 -10.17
C ARG A 118 4.93 -4.55 -11.14
N ARG A 119 3.93 -5.44 -11.06
CA ARG A 119 2.71 -5.36 -11.89
C ARG A 119 1.96 -4.06 -11.62
N ARG A 120 1.66 -3.75 -10.36
CA ARG A 120 0.96 -2.50 -9.99
C ARG A 120 1.70 -1.25 -10.45
N PHE A 121 3.03 -1.26 -10.33
CA PHE A 121 3.87 -0.15 -10.79
C PHE A 121 3.79 0.03 -12.32
N MET A 122 3.86 -1.08 -13.08
CA MET A 122 3.75 -1.04 -14.54
C MET A 122 2.35 -0.61 -15.00
N ASP A 123 1.29 -1.07 -14.33
CA ASP A 123 -0.09 -0.68 -14.63
C ASP A 123 -0.31 0.82 -14.37
N ARG A 124 0.25 1.35 -13.28
CA ARG A 124 0.21 2.78 -12.98
C ARG A 124 0.94 3.60 -14.06
N LYS A 125 2.14 3.19 -14.45
CA LYS A 125 2.89 3.84 -15.55
C LYS A 125 2.11 3.82 -16.87
N ARG A 126 1.48 2.70 -17.22
CA ARG A 126 0.64 2.57 -18.43
C ARG A 126 -0.57 3.50 -18.37
N PHE A 127 -1.22 3.59 -17.22
CA PHE A 127 -2.36 4.49 -17.02
C PHE A 127 -1.95 5.96 -17.17
N GLU A 128 -0.85 6.36 -16.54
CA GLU A 128 -0.29 7.72 -16.65
C GLU A 128 0.12 8.05 -18.10
N ALA A 129 0.74 7.11 -18.82
CA ALA A 129 1.09 7.28 -20.23
C ALA A 129 -0.15 7.42 -21.13
N ARG A 130 -1.21 6.63 -20.89
CA ARG A 130 -2.48 6.79 -21.61
C ARG A 130 -3.11 8.16 -21.33
N ARG A 131 -3.15 8.56 -20.07
CA ARG A 131 -3.71 9.85 -19.65
C ARG A 131 -2.96 11.02 -20.30
N SER A 132 -1.62 10.98 -20.33
CA SER A 132 -0.82 12.03 -20.97
C SER A 132 -0.99 12.05 -22.49
N PHE A 133 -1.11 10.89 -23.14
CA PHE A 133 -1.42 10.80 -24.57
C PHE A 133 -2.75 11.46 -24.91
N PHE A 134 -3.82 11.16 -24.17
CA PHE A 134 -5.12 11.78 -24.39
C PHE A 134 -5.13 13.28 -24.09
N ALA A 135 -4.38 13.73 -23.08
CA ALA A 135 -4.21 15.15 -22.78
C ALA A 135 -3.56 15.89 -23.96
N ARG A 136 -2.45 15.36 -24.49
CA ARG A 136 -1.78 15.93 -25.69
C ARG A 136 -2.72 15.96 -26.89
N LYS A 137 -3.47 14.89 -27.13
CA LYS A 137 -4.42 14.81 -28.25
C LYS A 137 -5.54 15.85 -28.13
N ARG A 138 -6.04 16.11 -26.91
CA ARG A 138 -7.01 17.18 -26.64
C ARG A 138 -6.42 18.56 -26.86
N GLU A 139 -5.21 18.80 -26.38
CA GLU A 139 -4.51 20.07 -26.56
C GLU A 139 -4.26 20.37 -28.05
N GLU A 140 -3.80 19.38 -28.82
CA GLU A 140 -3.61 19.52 -30.27
C GLU A 140 -4.93 19.82 -31.00
N ALA A 141 -6.02 19.16 -30.60
CA ALA A 141 -7.34 19.41 -31.17
C ALA A 141 -7.84 20.84 -30.87
N MET A 142 -7.59 21.35 -29.66
CA MET A 142 -7.91 22.73 -29.28
C MET A 142 -7.11 23.73 -30.11
N ARG A 143 -5.79 23.54 -30.23
CA ARG A 143 -4.93 24.39 -31.06
C ARG A 143 -5.35 24.40 -32.53
N LYS A 144 -5.71 23.25 -33.11
CA LYS A 144 -6.24 23.17 -34.48
C LYS A 144 -7.56 23.93 -34.64
N ARG A 145 -8.44 23.86 -33.63
CA ARG A 145 -9.72 24.59 -33.65
C ARG A 145 -9.53 26.10 -33.53
N GLU A 146 -8.59 26.54 -32.69
CA GLU A 146 -8.23 27.95 -32.55
C GLU A 146 -7.61 28.49 -33.85
N ALA A 147 -6.66 27.75 -34.45
CA ALA A 147 -6.07 28.13 -35.72
C ALA A 147 -7.12 28.29 -36.83
N ARG A 148 -8.09 27.35 -36.93
CA ARG A 148 -9.21 27.47 -37.88
C ARG A 148 -10.08 28.70 -37.63
N LYS A 149 -10.39 29.01 -36.36
CA LYS A 149 -11.17 30.22 -36.02
C LYS A 149 -10.41 31.49 -36.39
N GLU A 150 -9.10 31.52 -36.17
CA GLU A 150 -8.26 32.65 -36.51
C GLU A 150 -8.16 32.85 -38.02
N GLU A 151 -7.98 31.75 -38.78
CA GLU A 151 -7.98 31.77 -40.24
C GLU A 151 -9.34 32.25 -40.80
N GLU A 152 -10.45 31.73 -40.29
CA GLU A 152 -11.79 32.20 -40.66
C GLU A 152 -11.99 33.69 -40.34
N ALA A 153 -11.49 34.17 -39.20
CA ALA A 153 -11.59 35.58 -38.83
C ALA A 153 -10.74 36.47 -39.77
N ARG A 154 -9.54 36.03 -40.15
CA ARG A 154 -8.69 36.71 -41.14
C ARG A 154 -9.39 36.79 -42.51
N ASN A 155 -9.93 35.68 -42.99
CA ASN A 155 -10.66 35.64 -44.27
C ASN A 155 -11.88 36.58 -44.26
N ARG A 156 -12.67 36.60 -43.18
CA ARG A 156 -13.80 37.53 -43.02
C ARG A 156 -13.36 38.99 -42.98
N ALA A 157 -12.25 39.29 -42.31
CA ALA A 157 -11.71 40.65 -42.24
C ALA A 157 -11.19 41.14 -43.60
N GLU A 158 -10.54 40.25 -44.36
CA GLU A 158 -10.08 40.57 -45.73
C GLU A 158 -11.26 40.79 -46.67
N GLU A 159 -12.28 39.94 -46.61
CA GLU A 159 -13.50 40.12 -47.42
C GLU A 159 -14.24 41.42 -47.08
N ALA A 160 -14.32 41.78 -45.79
CA ALA A 160 -14.89 43.05 -45.36
C ALA A 160 -14.11 44.26 -45.91
N ARG A 161 -12.77 44.20 -45.91
CA ARG A 161 -11.92 45.24 -46.51
C ARG A 161 -12.16 45.39 -48.01
N ARG A 162 -12.24 44.27 -48.76
CA ARG A 162 -12.53 44.30 -50.20
C ARG A 162 -13.90 44.92 -50.48
N ARG A 163 -14.93 44.57 -49.70
CA ARG A 163 -16.27 45.16 -49.83
C ARG A 163 -16.29 46.65 -49.51
N GLU A 164 -15.52 47.09 -48.51
CA GLU A 164 -15.40 48.50 -48.16
C GLU A 164 -14.67 49.29 -49.26
N GLU A 165 -13.62 48.72 -49.85
CA GLU A 165 -12.88 49.31 -50.97
C GLU A 165 -13.78 49.42 -52.22
N GLU A 166 -14.50 48.36 -52.59
CA GLU A 166 -15.50 48.40 -53.67
C GLU A 166 -16.60 49.44 -53.42
N ALA A 167 -17.06 49.58 -52.17
CA ALA A 167 -18.08 50.58 -51.82
C ALA A 167 -17.54 52.01 -51.98
N ARG A 168 -16.29 52.26 -51.57
CA ARG A 168 -15.62 53.56 -51.76
C ARG A 168 -15.42 53.87 -53.24
N GLU A 169 -15.01 52.89 -54.05
CA GLU A 169 -14.90 53.07 -55.50
C GLU A 169 -16.24 53.40 -56.17
N ARG A 170 -17.31 52.71 -55.76
CA ARG A 170 -18.68 53.00 -56.24
C ARG A 170 -19.16 54.38 -55.82
N GLU A 171 -18.84 54.82 -54.61
CA GLU A 171 -19.18 56.17 -54.13
C GLU A 171 -18.42 57.25 -54.91
N VAL A 172 -17.12 57.05 -55.14
CA VAL A 172 -16.29 57.94 -55.97
C VAL A 172 -16.82 58.00 -57.41
N ALA A 173 -17.20 56.86 -57.98
CA ALA A 173 -17.80 56.81 -59.32
C ALA A 173 -19.14 57.55 -59.38
N ARG A 174 -19.99 57.43 -58.35
CA ARG A 174 -21.23 58.19 -58.21
C ARG A 174 -20.99 59.69 -58.14
N ARG A 175 -20.07 60.15 -57.29
CA ARG A 175 -19.73 61.58 -57.17
C ARG A 175 -19.20 62.15 -58.49
N ARG A 176 -18.35 61.40 -59.21
CA ARG A 176 -17.88 61.78 -60.55
C ARG A 176 -19.01 61.87 -61.58
N GLN A 177 -20.03 61.02 -61.50
CA GLN A 177 -21.21 61.10 -62.38
C GLN A 177 -22.12 62.29 -62.03
N GLU A 178 -22.26 62.63 -60.74
CA GLU A 178 -23.01 63.81 -60.29
C GLU A 178 -22.29 65.11 -60.69
N GLU A 179 -20.98 65.21 -60.47
CA GLU A 179 -20.16 66.36 -60.91
C GLU A 179 -20.17 66.53 -62.45
N ALA A 180 -20.23 65.43 -63.21
CA ALA A 180 -20.36 65.48 -64.67
C ALA A 180 -21.76 65.94 -65.13
N ARG A 181 -22.81 65.73 -64.32
CA ARG A 181 -24.17 66.22 -64.59
C ARG A 181 -24.32 67.69 -64.24
N GLU A 182 -23.66 68.19 -63.19
CA GLU A 182 -23.70 69.60 -62.81
C GLU A 182 -22.86 70.51 -63.72
N ARG A 183 -21.84 69.99 -64.41
CA ARG A 183 -21.04 70.75 -65.39
C ARG A 183 -21.57 70.72 -66.83
N GLY A 184 -22.64 69.97 -67.08
CA GLY A 184 -23.23 69.76 -68.41
C GLY A 184 -24.60 70.40 -68.62
N GLY A 185 -25.11 71.19 -67.66
CA GLY A 185 -26.31 72.01 -67.78
C GLY A 185 -25.95 73.49 -67.77
#